data_AF-A0AAE1LLR3-F1
#
_entry.id   AF-A0AAE1LLR3-F1
#
_cell.length_a   1.000
_cell.length_b   1.000
_cell.length_c   1.000
_cell.angle_alpha   90.00
_cell.angle_beta   90.00
_cell.angle_gamma   90.00
#
_symmetry.space_group_name_H-M   'P 1'
#
loop_
_entity.id
_entity.type
_entity.pdbx_description
1 polymer ?
#
loop_
_entity_poly.entity_id
_entity_poly.type
_entity_poly.pdbx_seq_one_letter_code
_entity_poly.pdbx_strand_id
1 'polypeptide(L)'
;MPPQDFSRLRTATAPREAFESPQQGRNSSYRVSRLLLHEIPSRVVSNNIKCIHHHYAYLVCLDAFVALSNGNLKEAFPVLQNFVIKLYSPSRMYENLVACRRALFTKYSRQIDDLPPTIDSLLQHTRRAALQAQIWRQAFQTKQILPLAIDWSWTQENGKWVPVWRTIPVAAESCNAFVSLSSHDRPYSRHFYHSDGEYT
;
A
#
# COMPACT_ATOMS: atom_id res chain seq x y z
N MET A 1 33.16 -31.32 43.77
CA MET A 1 32.88 -29.87 43.83
C MET A 1 34.19 -29.12 43.76
N PRO A 2 34.30 -27.93 43.12
CA PRO A 2 33.22 -27.12 42.56
C PRO A 2 33.32 -26.85 41.03
N PRO A 3 32.24 -26.30 40.44
CA PRO A 3 32.16 -25.82 39.06
C PRO A 3 32.72 -24.40 38.92
N GLN A 4 33.21 -24.00 37.74
CA GLN A 4 33.55 -22.60 37.46
C GLN A 4 32.71 -22.03 36.31
N ASP A 5 31.59 -21.48 36.75
CA ASP A 5 31.01 -20.17 36.44
C ASP A 5 31.10 -19.57 35.03
N PHE A 6 29.92 -19.50 34.40
CA PHE A 6 29.61 -18.64 33.26
C PHE A 6 29.40 -17.21 33.75
N SER A 7 30.40 -16.34 33.58
CA SER A 7 30.17 -14.91 33.66
C SER A 7 31.27 -14.17 32.91
N ARG A 8 30.98 -13.79 31.66
CA ARG A 8 31.28 -12.48 31.01
C ARG A 8 31.37 -12.64 29.48
N LEU A 9 30.20 -12.61 28.84
CA LEU A 9 30.05 -12.24 27.43
C LEU A 9 29.89 -10.72 27.31
N ARG A 10 30.78 -10.11 26.51
CA ARG A 10 30.82 -8.76 25.89
C ARG A 10 32.27 -8.26 26.05
N THR A 11 33.06 -8.05 25.00
CA THR A 11 32.87 -7.14 23.84
C THR A 11 34.04 -7.35 22.86
N ALA A 12 33.81 -7.36 21.54
CA ALA A 12 34.73 -6.85 20.50
C ALA A 12 34.04 -6.92 19.12
N THR A 13 33.57 -5.81 18.54
CA THR A 13 34.27 -4.96 17.53
C THR A 13 34.45 -5.65 16.15
N ALA A 14 33.62 -5.27 15.16
CA ALA A 14 33.92 -5.38 13.72
C ALA A 14 35.11 -4.43 13.37
N PRO A 15 35.87 -4.51 12.24
CA PRO A 15 35.40 -4.80 10.86
C PRO A 15 36.43 -5.42 9.88
N ARG A 16 36.00 -5.80 8.65
CA ARG A 16 36.59 -5.44 7.32
C ARG A 16 36.24 -6.43 6.21
N GLU A 17 35.93 -5.82 5.07
CA GLU A 17 35.97 -6.25 3.66
C GLU A 17 36.68 -7.56 3.30
N ALA A 18 36.01 -8.40 2.50
CA ALA A 18 36.47 -8.90 1.20
C ALA A 18 35.64 -10.13 0.78
N PHE A 19 34.89 -10.03 -0.33
CA PHE A 19 34.96 -10.97 -1.46
C PHE A 19 33.99 -10.50 -2.56
N GLU A 20 34.52 -9.76 -3.54
CA GLU A 20 33.93 -9.70 -4.87
C GLU A 20 34.71 -10.64 -5.79
N SER A 21 34.01 -11.58 -6.45
CA SER A 21 34.25 -12.05 -7.82
C SER A 21 33.26 -13.16 -8.23
N PRO A 22 33.01 -13.36 -9.54
CA PRO A 22 31.67 -13.20 -10.10
C PRO A 22 31.07 -14.51 -10.59
N GLN A 23 29.76 -14.70 -10.40
CA GLN A 23 28.97 -15.65 -11.17
C GLN A 23 27.68 -14.96 -11.64
N GLN A 24 27.75 -14.56 -12.91
CA GLN A 24 26.65 -14.11 -13.74
C GLN A 24 25.60 -15.23 -13.84
N GLY A 25 24.34 -14.91 -13.52
CA GLY A 25 23.19 -15.74 -13.88
C GLY A 25 22.49 -16.41 -12.68
N ARG A 26 21.19 -16.12 -12.56
CA ARG A 26 20.22 -16.69 -11.59
C ARG A 26 20.13 -16.02 -10.21
N ASN A 27 19.85 -14.72 -10.13
CA ASN A 27 19.53 -14.08 -8.84
C ASN A 27 18.44 -12.97 -8.93
N SER A 28 17.36 -13.20 -9.68
CA SER A 28 16.20 -12.28 -9.66
C SER A 28 15.13 -12.67 -8.62
N SER A 29 15.04 -13.95 -8.23
CA SER A 29 13.93 -14.44 -7.38
C SER A 29 14.11 -14.09 -5.89
N TYR A 30 15.34 -14.24 -5.36
CA TYR A 30 15.61 -14.04 -3.94
C TYR A 30 15.56 -12.58 -3.46
N ARG A 31 15.67 -11.61 -4.38
CA ARG A 31 15.58 -10.17 -4.05
C ARG A 31 14.15 -9.71 -3.79
N VAL A 32 13.15 -10.33 -4.42
CA VAL A 32 11.74 -9.97 -4.22
C VAL A 32 11.25 -10.41 -2.83
N SER A 33 11.69 -11.57 -2.35
CA SER A 33 11.30 -12.11 -1.05
C SER A 33 11.69 -11.21 0.14
N ARG A 34 12.79 -10.46 0.05
CA ARG A 34 13.23 -9.54 1.12
C ARG A 34 12.45 -8.21 1.12
N LEU A 35 11.86 -7.79 -0.01
CA LEU A 35 11.10 -6.53 -0.12
C LEU A 35 9.66 -6.65 0.41
N LEU A 36 9.13 -7.87 0.54
CA LEU A 36 7.72 -8.12 0.90
C LEU A 36 7.37 -7.94 2.39
N LEU A 37 8.35 -7.77 3.28
CA LEU A 37 8.14 -7.81 4.74
C LEU A 37 7.99 -6.43 5.43
N HIS A 38 8.08 -5.31 4.71
CA HIS A 38 8.21 -3.98 5.32
C HIS A 38 6.97 -3.06 5.21
N GLU A 39 5.81 -3.59 4.79
CA GLU A 39 4.70 -2.79 4.22
C GLU A 39 3.49 -2.54 5.17
N ILE A 40 3.65 -2.53 6.49
CA ILE A 40 2.57 -2.13 7.42
C ILE A 40 2.98 -0.88 8.20
N PRO A 41 2.27 0.26 8.05
CA PRO A 41 2.49 1.45 8.89
C PRO A 41 2.27 1.12 10.37
N SER A 42 3.33 1.24 11.18
CA SER A 42 3.38 0.79 12.58
C SER A 42 2.43 1.53 13.54
N ARG A 43 1.75 2.60 13.10
CA ARG A 43 0.94 3.46 13.98
C ARG A 43 -0.51 3.02 14.20
N VAL A 44 -1.09 2.21 13.30
CA VAL A 44 -2.48 1.72 13.47
C VAL A 44 -2.58 0.60 14.51
N VAL A 45 -1.46 -0.03 14.86
CA VAL A 45 -1.40 -1.19 15.78
C VAL A 45 -1.51 -0.77 17.26
N SER A 46 -1.24 0.49 17.62
CA SER A 46 -1.01 0.88 19.02
C SER A 46 -2.28 1.15 19.84
N ASN A 47 -3.35 1.73 19.25
CA ASN A 47 -4.35 2.42 20.09
C ASN A 47 -5.80 1.90 20.02
N ASN A 48 -6.11 0.89 19.19
CA ASN A 48 -7.51 0.45 19.00
C ASN A 48 -7.76 -1.06 19.20
N ILE A 49 -6.76 -1.84 19.66
CA ILE A 49 -6.96 -3.27 19.97
C ILE A 49 -7.51 -3.41 21.40
N LYS A 50 -8.68 -2.84 21.65
CA LYS A 50 -9.50 -3.19 22.80
C LYS A 50 -10.89 -3.58 22.32
N CYS A 51 -11.08 -4.89 22.23
CA CYS A 51 -12.37 -5.57 22.29
C CYS A 51 -13.27 -5.41 21.06
N ILE A 52 -12.90 -6.04 19.94
CA ILE A 52 -13.89 -6.50 18.95
C ILE A 52 -13.75 -8.02 18.88
N HIS A 53 -14.85 -8.72 19.18
CA HIS A 53 -15.06 -10.17 19.01
C HIS A 53 -14.02 -10.88 18.13
N HIS A 54 -12.91 -11.30 18.74
CA HIS A 54 -11.70 -11.78 18.05
C HIS A 54 -11.90 -13.09 17.28
N HIS A 55 -12.91 -13.90 17.62
CA HIS A 55 -13.11 -15.22 17.01
C HIS A 55 -13.81 -15.18 15.64
N TYR A 56 -14.83 -14.32 15.47
CA TYR A 56 -15.63 -14.32 14.23
C TYR A 56 -14.94 -13.56 13.09
N ALA A 57 -14.20 -12.50 13.41
CA ALA A 57 -13.42 -11.75 12.43
C ALA A 57 -12.25 -12.58 11.86
N TYR A 58 -11.64 -13.44 12.68
CA TYR A 58 -10.52 -14.27 12.27
C TYR A 58 -10.94 -15.37 11.28
N LEU A 59 -12.06 -16.05 11.53
CA LEU A 59 -12.57 -17.10 10.65
C LEU A 59 -12.92 -16.57 9.25
N VAL A 60 -13.62 -15.43 9.17
CA VAL A 60 -13.99 -14.83 7.88
C VAL A 60 -12.76 -14.37 7.10
N CYS A 61 -11.69 -13.94 7.77
CA CYS A 61 -10.45 -13.57 7.09
C CYS A 61 -9.67 -14.79 6.59
N LEU A 62 -9.80 -15.96 7.23
CA LEU A 62 -9.08 -17.17 6.84
C LEU A 62 -9.46 -17.61 5.42
N ASP A 63 -10.76 -17.64 5.11
CA ASP A 63 -11.25 -18.00 3.78
C ASP A 63 -10.73 -17.03 2.71
N ALA A 64 -10.67 -15.73 3.04
CA ALA A 64 -10.08 -14.73 2.16
C ALA A 64 -8.58 -14.98 1.93
N PHE A 65 -7.81 -15.38 2.95
CA PHE A 65 -6.39 -15.72 2.77
C PHE A 65 -6.19 -16.99 1.93
N VAL A 66 -7.07 -17.99 2.08
CA VAL A 66 -7.07 -19.18 1.21
C VAL A 66 -7.37 -18.76 -0.23
N ALA A 67 -8.40 -17.94 -0.46
CA ALA A 67 -8.72 -17.38 -1.77
C ALA A 67 -7.54 -16.60 -2.38
N LEU A 68 -6.85 -15.76 -1.60
CA LEU A 68 -5.64 -15.06 -2.04
C LEU A 68 -4.51 -16.02 -2.46
N SER A 69 -4.29 -17.10 -1.70
CA SER A 69 -3.27 -18.11 -2.02
C SER A 69 -3.59 -18.93 -3.28
N ASN A 70 -4.84 -18.91 -3.71
CA ASN A 70 -5.31 -19.46 -4.99
C ASN A 70 -5.31 -18.41 -6.11
N GLY A 71 -4.94 -17.15 -5.82
CA GLY A 71 -5.02 -16.04 -6.76
C GLY A 71 -6.45 -15.53 -7.01
N ASN A 72 -7.44 -15.96 -6.23
CA ASN A 72 -8.83 -15.54 -6.37
C ASN A 72 -9.07 -14.18 -5.68
N LEU A 73 -8.64 -13.12 -6.35
CA LEU A 73 -8.83 -11.74 -5.89
C LEU A 73 -10.31 -11.34 -5.78
N LYS A 74 -11.17 -11.86 -6.66
CA LYS A 74 -12.60 -11.48 -6.70
C LYS A 74 -13.33 -11.90 -5.42
N GLU A 75 -12.99 -13.07 -4.90
CA GLU A 75 -13.55 -13.61 -3.67
C GLU A 75 -12.92 -12.96 -2.42
N ALA A 76 -11.61 -12.76 -2.42
CA ALA A 76 -10.91 -12.20 -1.27
C ALA A 76 -11.20 -10.70 -1.05
N PHE A 77 -11.31 -9.91 -2.13
CA PHE A 77 -11.33 -8.46 -2.04
C PHE A 77 -12.49 -7.87 -1.22
N PRO A 78 -13.76 -8.32 -1.36
CA PRO A 78 -14.87 -7.81 -0.55
C PRO A 78 -14.67 -8.06 0.96
N VAL A 79 -14.10 -9.21 1.32
CA VAL A 79 -13.82 -9.55 2.71
C VAL A 79 -12.73 -8.63 3.27
N LEU A 80 -11.65 -8.43 2.52
CA LEU A 80 -10.55 -7.54 2.90
C LEU A 80 -11.00 -6.08 2.97
N GLN A 81 -11.89 -5.66 2.07
CA GLN A 81 -12.49 -4.33 2.12
C GLN A 81 -13.27 -4.13 3.42
N ASN A 82 -14.11 -5.09 3.80
CA ASN A 82 -14.86 -5.04 5.06
C ASN A 82 -13.94 -5.07 6.28
N PHE A 83 -12.87 -5.84 6.24
CA PHE A 83 -11.84 -5.85 7.27
C PHE A 83 -11.21 -4.45 7.45
N VAL A 84 -10.82 -3.80 6.35
CA VAL A 84 -10.24 -2.45 6.38
C VAL A 84 -11.26 -1.43 6.90
N ILE A 85 -12.52 -1.50 6.48
CA ILE A 85 -13.57 -0.59 7.00
C ILE A 85 -13.68 -0.72 8.53
N LYS A 86 -13.70 -1.95 9.05
CA LYS A 86 -13.76 -2.22 10.49
C LYS A 86 -12.50 -1.73 11.23
N LEU A 87 -11.33 -1.82 10.61
CA LEU A 87 -10.07 -1.35 11.20
C LEU A 87 -10.07 0.17 11.44
N TYR A 88 -10.60 0.94 10.48
CA TYR A 88 -10.63 2.41 10.56
C TYR A 88 -11.90 2.95 11.23
N SER A 89 -12.99 2.18 11.26
CA SER A 89 -14.26 2.57 11.86
C SER A 89 -14.99 1.39 12.52
N PRO A 90 -14.48 0.92 13.67
CA PRO A 90 -14.97 -0.31 14.30
C PRO A 90 -16.42 -0.25 14.78
N SER A 91 -16.88 0.91 15.24
CA SER A 91 -18.22 1.10 15.79
C SER A 91 -19.29 1.39 14.74
N ARG A 92 -18.94 1.47 13.44
CA ARG A 92 -19.85 1.95 12.41
C ARG A 92 -19.83 1.02 11.21
N MET A 93 -20.99 0.91 10.57
CA MET A 93 -21.15 0.12 9.36
C MET A 93 -21.18 1.06 8.16
N TYR A 94 -20.31 0.79 7.20
CA TYR A 94 -20.31 1.44 5.90
C TYR A 94 -20.44 0.36 4.84
N GLU A 95 -21.23 0.63 3.80
CA GLU A 95 -21.46 -0.29 2.68
C GLU A 95 -20.17 -0.61 1.92
N ASN A 96 -19.30 0.39 1.76
CA ASN A 96 -18.06 0.26 1.01
C ASN A 96 -16.98 1.24 1.50
N LEU A 97 -15.76 1.02 1.04
CA LEU A 97 -14.59 1.79 1.46
C LEU A 97 -14.67 3.27 1.07
N VAL A 98 -15.33 3.59 -0.06
CA VAL A 98 -15.53 4.97 -0.51
C VAL A 98 -16.48 5.70 0.43
N ALA A 99 -17.60 5.09 0.81
CA ALA A 99 -18.53 5.66 1.77
C ALA A 99 -17.86 5.88 3.14
N CYS A 100 -17.08 4.90 3.60
CA CYS A 100 -16.28 5.01 4.82
C CYS A 100 -15.30 6.18 4.76
N ARG A 101 -14.45 6.22 3.73
CA ARG A 101 -13.43 7.27 3.54
C ARG A 101 -14.07 8.65 3.43
N ARG A 102 -15.15 8.78 2.66
CA ARG A 102 -15.89 10.05 2.52
C ARG A 102 -16.45 10.52 3.86
N ALA A 103 -17.11 9.65 4.62
CA ALA A 103 -17.67 10.01 5.91
C ALA A 103 -16.58 10.42 6.92
N LEU A 104 -15.48 9.67 6.99
CA LEU A 104 -14.34 9.99 7.86
C LEU A 104 -13.70 11.34 7.51
N PHE A 105 -13.63 11.68 6.23
CA PHE A 105 -13.13 12.97 5.78
C PHE A 105 -14.11 14.12 6.07
N THR A 106 -15.38 13.99 5.68
CA THR A 106 -16.32 15.13 5.72
C THR A 106 -17.03 15.31 7.06
N LYS A 107 -17.47 14.22 7.70
CA LYS A 107 -18.29 14.29 8.93
C LYS A 107 -17.45 14.29 10.20
N TYR A 108 -16.26 13.70 10.14
CA TYR A 108 -15.42 13.48 11.32
C TYR A 108 -14.06 14.18 11.22
N SER A 109 -13.82 14.93 10.14
CA SER A 109 -12.63 15.76 9.92
C SER A 109 -11.31 15.06 10.26
N ARG A 110 -11.22 13.76 9.92
CA ARG A 110 -10.01 12.97 10.13
C ARG A 110 -8.87 13.51 9.27
N GLN A 111 -7.66 13.47 9.80
CA GLN A 111 -6.46 13.79 9.03
C GLN A 111 -6.28 12.79 7.90
N ILE A 112 -5.61 13.20 6.82
CA ILE A 112 -5.43 12.38 5.61
C ILE A 112 -4.76 11.04 5.95
N ASP A 113 -3.80 11.04 6.88
CA ASP A 113 -3.07 9.86 7.34
C ASP A 113 -3.92 8.90 8.16
N ASP A 114 -5.04 9.38 8.73
CA ASP A 114 -6.00 8.59 9.51
C ASP A 114 -7.16 8.07 8.66
N LEU A 115 -7.16 8.33 7.34
CA LEU A 115 -8.17 7.83 6.43
C LEU A 115 -7.81 6.42 5.95
N PRO A 116 -8.80 5.52 5.77
CA PRO A 116 -8.56 4.21 5.16
C PRO A 116 -8.02 4.37 3.74
N PRO A 117 -7.23 3.41 3.20
CA PRO A 117 -6.70 3.49 1.84
C PRO A 117 -7.80 3.72 0.80
N THR A 118 -7.43 4.25 -0.38
CA THR A 118 -8.36 4.29 -1.51
C THR A 118 -8.66 2.87 -2.01
N ILE A 119 -9.77 2.67 -2.72
CA ILE A 119 -10.11 1.36 -3.31
C ILE A 119 -8.98 0.87 -4.21
N ASP A 120 -8.44 1.75 -5.05
CA ASP A 120 -7.33 1.41 -5.94
C ASP A 120 -6.09 0.97 -5.15
N SER A 121 -5.68 1.75 -4.14
CA SER A 121 -4.51 1.38 -3.32
C SER A 121 -4.72 0.06 -2.58
N LEU A 122 -5.93 -0.19 -2.06
CA LEU A 122 -6.29 -1.46 -1.45
C LEU A 122 -6.20 -2.62 -2.46
N LEU A 123 -6.65 -2.41 -3.69
CA LEU A 123 -6.59 -3.42 -4.75
C LEU A 123 -5.13 -3.75 -5.11
N GLN A 124 -4.28 -2.75 -5.26
CA GLN A 124 -2.86 -2.97 -5.51
C GLN A 124 -2.20 -3.74 -4.35
N HIS A 125 -2.54 -3.39 -3.10
CA HIS A 125 -2.04 -4.11 -1.93
C HIS A 125 -2.54 -5.57 -1.91
N THR A 126 -3.80 -5.80 -2.24
CA THR A 126 -4.40 -7.15 -2.31
C THR A 126 -3.69 -8.01 -3.34
N ARG A 127 -3.35 -7.45 -4.50
CA ARG A 127 -2.55 -8.13 -5.52
C ARG A 127 -1.17 -8.55 -4.99
N ARG A 128 -0.45 -7.64 -4.34
CA ARG A 128 0.87 -7.97 -3.75
C ARG A 128 0.76 -9.05 -2.67
N ALA A 129 -0.25 -8.97 -1.81
CA ALA A 129 -0.52 -9.97 -0.79
C ALA A 129 -0.85 -11.35 -1.41
N ALA A 130 -1.61 -11.39 -2.51
CA ALA A 130 -1.90 -12.63 -3.23
C ALA A 130 -0.65 -13.26 -3.83
N LEU A 131 0.25 -12.48 -4.43
CA LEU A 131 1.54 -12.99 -4.92
C LEU A 131 2.35 -13.62 -3.77
N GLN A 132 2.45 -12.93 -2.64
CA GLN A 132 3.16 -13.41 -1.46
C GLN A 132 2.55 -14.71 -0.92
N ALA A 133 1.22 -14.78 -0.82
CA ALA A 133 0.51 -15.98 -0.39
C ALA A 133 0.75 -17.16 -1.35
N GLN A 134 0.76 -16.92 -2.67
CA GLN A 134 1.05 -17.95 -3.67
C GLN A 134 2.48 -18.48 -3.58
N ILE A 135 3.47 -17.61 -3.34
CA ILE A 135 4.87 -18.01 -3.11
C ILE A 135 4.94 -18.91 -1.86
N TRP A 136 4.35 -18.46 -0.76
CA TRP A 136 4.40 -19.19 0.52
C TRP A 136 3.67 -20.53 0.47
N ARG A 137 2.57 -20.63 -0.28
CA ARG A 137 1.87 -21.90 -0.50
C ARG A 137 2.76 -22.96 -1.15
N GLN A 138 3.74 -22.54 -1.94
CA GLN A 138 4.68 -23.43 -2.61
C GLN A 138 6.00 -23.59 -1.83
N ALA A 139 6.10 -23.13 -0.58
CA ALA A 139 7.35 -23.12 0.20
C ALA A 139 8.01 -24.50 0.33
N PHE A 140 7.22 -25.58 0.33
CA PHE A 140 7.71 -26.95 0.45
C PHE A 140 7.96 -27.65 -0.90
N GLN A 141 7.68 -26.98 -2.02
CA GLN A 141 7.92 -27.53 -3.35
C GLN A 141 9.37 -27.26 -3.77
N THR A 142 10.07 -28.31 -4.18
CA THR A 142 11.47 -28.22 -4.65
C THR A 142 11.63 -27.37 -5.91
N LYS A 143 10.61 -27.34 -6.78
CA LYS A 143 10.57 -26.50 -7.98
C LYS A 143 9.27 -25.69 -7.97
N GLN A 144 9.36 -24.43 -7.56
CA GLN A 144 8.22 -23.52 -7.51
C GLN A 144 7.91 -22.95 -8.90
N ILE A 145 6.62 -22.81 -9.21
CA ILE A 145 6.13 -22.09 -10.38
C ILE A 145 5.60 -20.76 -9.87
N LEU A 146 6.42 -19.72 -10.01
CA LEU A 146 6.09 -18.40 -9.50
C LEU A 146 5.35 -17.55 -10.54
N PRO A 147 4.29 -16.82 -10.15
CA PRO A 147 3.68 -15.83 -11.02
C PRO A 147 4.66 -14.71 -11.35
N LEU A 148 4.48 -14.07 -12.52
CA LEU A 148 5.26 -12.89 -12.87
C LEU A 148 4.86 -11.71 -11.98
N ALA A 149 5.84 -11.06 -11.35
CA ALA A 149 5.57 -9.97 -10.41
C ALA A 149 4.77 -8.80 -11.04
N ILE A 150 4.95 -8.58 -12.35
CA ILE A 150 4.29 -7.49 -13.09
C ILE A 150 2.76 -7.61 -13.08
N ASP A 151 2.24 -8.84 -13.04
CA ASP A 151 0.80 -9.10 -12.99
C ASP A 151 0.19 -8.82 -11.60
N TRP A 152 1.04 -8.62 -10.60
CA TRP A 152 0.67 -8.50 -9.19
C TRP A 152 1.11 -7.17 -8.56
N SER A 153 0.97 -6.08 -9.32
CA SER A 153 1.23 -4.71 -8.85
C SER A 153 2.69 -4.44 -8.51
N TRP A 154 3.60 -4.97 -9.32
CA TRP A 154 5.01 -4.59 -9.34
C TRP A 154 5.37 -4.02 -10.71
N THR A 155 6.32 -3.09 -10.74
CA THR A 155 6.90 -2.57 -11.99
C THR A 155 8.42 -2.52 -11.85
N GLN A 156 9.12 -2.37 -12.99
CA GLN A 156 10.55 -2.17 -12.99
C GLN A 156 10.88 -0.70 -13.22
N GLU A 157 11.62 -0.11 -12.29
CA GLU A 157 12.19 1.22 -12.39
C GLU A 157 13.69 1.12 -12.13
N ASN A 158 14.51 1.60 -13.08
CA ASN A 158 15.98 1.57 -12.98
C ASN A 158 16.56 0.18 -12.65
N GLY A 159 15.99 -0.88 -13.26
CA GLY A 159 16.39 -2.27 -13.03
C GLY A 159 16.02 -2.83 -11.64
N LYS A 160 15.19 -2.12 -10.87
CA LYS A 160 14.70 -2.54 -9.56
C LYS A 160 13.19 -2.75 -9.59
N TRP A 161 12.74 -3.79 -8.92
CA TRP A 161 11.31 -4.01 -8.70
C TRP A 161 10.79 -3.04 -7.65
N VAL A 162 9.78 -2.26 -8.01
CA VAL A 162 9.10 -1.33 -7.11
C VAL A 162 7.60 -1.63 -7.10
N PRO A 163 6.92 -1.47 -5.95
CA PRO A 163 5.49 -1.72 -5.87
C PRO A 163 4.71 -0.61 -6.57
N VAL A 164 3.69 -1.01 -7.32
CA VAL A 164 2.67 -0.08 -7.82
C VAL A 164 1.73 0.25 -6.67
N TRP A 165 1.81 1.46 -6.15
CA TRP A 165 1.01 1.91 -5.00
C TRP A 165 -0.43 2.26 -5.37
N ARG A 166 -0.61 2.77 -6.58
CA ARG A 166 -1.84 3.32 -7.14
C ARG A 166 -1.70 3.38 -8.66
N THR A 167 -2.80 3.24 -9.38
CA THR A 167 -2.88 3.44 -10.84
C THR A 167 -3.65 4.72 -11.19
N ILE A 168 -4.38 5.29 -10.23
CA ILE A 168 -5.11 6.54 -10.41
C ILE A 168 -4.19 7.71 -10.02
N PRO A 169 -4.11 8.82 -10.79
CA PRO A 169 -3.34 10.01 -10.43
C PRO A 169 -3.81 10.66 -9.12
N VAL A 170 -2.92 11.37 -8.41
CA VAL A 170 -3.32 12.11 -7.20
C VAL A 170 -4.34 13.19 -7.57
N ALA A 171 -5.24 13.53 -6.64
CA ALA A 171 -6.32 14.49 -6.92
C ALA A 171 -5.79 15.82 -7.49
N ALA A 172 -4.64 16.29 -7.00
CA ALA A 172 -4.00 17.51 -7.50
C ALA A 172 -3.66 17.44 -9.00
N GLU A 173 -3.10 16.32 -9.47
CA GLU A 173 -2.76 16.12 -10.89
C GLU A 173 -4.02 16.12 -11.76
N SER A 174 -5.08 15.45 -11.32
CA SER A 174 -6.37 15.47 -12.01
C SER A 174 -6.98 16.87 -12.07
N CYS A 175 -6.88 17.64 -10.98
CA CYS A 175 -7.41 19.01 -10.91
C CYS A 175 -6.62 19.99 -11.78
N ASN A 176 -5.30 19.83 -11.89
CA ASN A 176 -4.44 20.71 -12.69
C ASN A 176 -4.81 20.69 -14.19
N ALA A 177 -5.23 19.54 -14.71
CA ALA A 177 -5.72 19.43 -16.09
C ALA A 177 -6.89 20.39 -16.36
N PHE A 178 -7.84 20.51 -15.42
CA PHE A 178 -8.98 21.42 -15.55
C PHE A 178 -8.59 22.90 -15.43
N VAL A 179 -7.62 23.23 -14.57
CA VAL A 179 -7.13 24.61 -14.43
C VAL A 179 -6.42 25.07 -15.71
N SER A 180 -5.65 24.18 -16.34
CA SER A 180 -4.95 24.47 -17.59
C SER A 180 -5.89 24.73 -18.77
N LEU A 181 -7.05 24.07 -18.82
CA LEU A 181 -8.08 24.32 -19.83
C LEU A 181 -8.78 25.66 -19.60
N SER A 182 -9.09 25.99 -18.33
CA SER A 182 -9.76 27.26 -17.98
C SER A 182 -8.92 28.52 -18.23
N SER A 183 -7.60 28.37 -18.33
CA SER A 183 -6.66 29.46 -18.60
C SER A 183 -6.42 29.71 -20.09
N HIS A 184 -6.80 28.77 -20.97
CA HIS A 184 -6.75 28.95 -22.42
C HIS A 184 -8.01 29.65 -22.98
N ASP A 185 -9.11 29.68 -22.22
CA ASP A 185 -10.41 30.25 -22.66
C ASP A 185 -10.64 31.72 -22.25
N ARG A 186 -9.61 32.50 -21.92
CA ARG A 186 -9.77 33.95 -21.71
C ARG A 186 -9.22 34.76 -22.88
N PRO A 187 -10.06 35.22 -23.84
CA PRO A 187 -9.72 36.42 -24.59
C PRO A 187 -9.75 37.60 -23.61
N TYR A 188 -8.57 38.06 -23.24
CA TYR A 188 -8.40 39.25 -22.40
C TYR A 188 -8.76 40.50 -23.23
N SER A 189 -10.05 40.79 -23.42
CA SER A 189 -10.46 42.08 -23.99
C SER A 189 -10.46 43.13 -22.88
N ARG A 190 -9.27 43.69 -22.62
CA ARG A 190 -9.09 44.90 -21.82
C ARG A 190 -9.54 46.08 -22.68
N HIS A 191 -10.85 46.35 -22.73
CA HIS A 191 -11.33 47.65 -23.22
C HIS A 191 -10.91 48.70 -22.20
N PHE A 192 -9.82 49.40 -22.51
CA PHE A 192 -9.51 50.69 -21.91
C PHE A 192 -10.63 51.66 -22.30
N TYR A 193 -11.33 52.23 -21.33
CA TYR A 193 -12.10 53.44 -21.58
C TYR A 193 -11.10 54.55 -21.94
N HIS A 194 -11.05 54.94 -23.21
CA HIS A 194 -10.53 56.24 -23.61
C HIS A 194 -11.57 57.28 -23.14
N SER A 195 -11.15 58.11 -22.19
CA SER A 195 -11.87 59.32 -21.80
C SER A 195 -11.54 60.42 -22.80
N ASP A 196 -12.29 60.47 -23.89
CA ASP A 196 -12.45 61.67 -24.71
C ASP A 196 -13.92 62.07 -24.52
N GLY A 197 -14.26 63.19 -23.90
CA GLY A 197 -13.90 64.52 -24.35
C GLY A 197 -15.14 65.12 -25.01
N GLU A 198 -15.81 66.03 -24.28
CA GLU A 198 -16.75 67.06 -24.75
C GLU A 198 -18.02 66.63 -25.51
N TYR A 199 -19.17 67.14 -25.06
CA TYR A 199 -19.93 68.12 -25.86
C TYR A 199 -20.87 68.89 -24.92
N THR A 200 -20.86 70.20 -25.15
CA THR A 200 -21.68 71.30 -24.62
C THR A 200 -23.17 71.04 -24.59
#